data_AF-A0A2W6C530-F1
#
_entry.id   AF-A0A2W6C530-F1
#
_cell.length_a   1.000
_cell.length_b   1.000
_cell.length_c   1.000
_cell.angle_alpha   90.00
_cell.angle_beta   90.00
_cell.angle_gamma   90.00
#
_symmetry.space_group_name_H-M   'P 1'
#
loop_
_entity.id
_entity.type
_entity.pdbx_description
1 polymer ?
#
loop_
_entity_poly.entity_id
_entity_poly.type
_entity_poly.pdbx_seq_one_letter_code
_entity_poly.pdbx_strand_id
1 'polypeptide(L)'
;MRNKWVLAALLLLIVGGVIILNPLGIGKATAPIYLTEKVQRSDLVASVNSSGSVQPAADVNLTFQSSGQVQSIYVHNGDQVITGTVLAQLNTDDLKLQLEQSRANLNQAQASLDKVKAGASAKDIANAQAALDSAKANLHKVKSGPGTPQDVAAAQAQLDSARANLAKVKAGPTANDIAAAQAQVDQAKANLAKVKAGPTAQDIAAAAAAVRQAQANRDKLKQPASAADLQAAQTALDAARAQQDKVKAGADASTRSAAQAKVDQAQNNLDSVKANYASQKQDAQIAIDQAANALRNAQDNLSNVYNQTHDSNGNFKSDPPGQSGYYEQLYSQAQRTEQDAEGALQKARDALDNIKKQEIDAVNTAQTTLNDAKTALAQLQTGPTQAELTQAQSAVDQAQANLDKLKRGPSSNDLAAAQAAVDQAQAQLDKLRAGPVAQDVAAAQAQVDQAIANLNKAKQGPTQADIAAAQAQVDQAIANLNKAKQGGSADDMAQAQATVDQAQNNLNDLKAGAKPQDIAP
;
A
#
# COMPACT_ATOMS: atom_id res chain seq x y z
N MET A 1 36.41 31.48 -109.45
CA MET A 1 37.22 30.26 -109.66
C MET A 1 38.69 30.64 -109.59
N ARG A 2 39.55 29.75 -109.07
CA ARG A 2 40.99 29.89 -108.75
C ARG A 2 41.24 30.46 -107.35
N ASN A 3 41.63 29.57 -106.44
CA ASN A 3 42.30 29.74 -105.12
C ASN A 3 41.95 28.62 -104.12
N LYS A 4 41.08 27.66 -104.50
CA LYS A 4 40.79 26.42 -103.73
C LYS A 4 41.95 25.40 -103.70
N TRP A 5 42.99 25.58 -104.52
CA TRP A 5 44.12 24.64 -104.63
C TRP A 5 45.25 24.90 -103.62
N VAL A 6 45.34 26.09 -103.04
CA VAL A 6 46.34 26.41 -102.00
C VAL A 6 45.94 25.84 -100.64
N LEU A 7 44.64 25.78 -100.36
CA LEU A 7 44.07 25.12 -99.18
C LEU A 7 44.26 23.60 -99.19
N ALA A 8 44.28 22.96 -100.37
CA ALA A 8 44.50 21.52 -100.50
C ALA A 8 45.97 21.13 -100.25
N ALA A 9 46.93 21.98 -100.63
CA ALA A 9 48.35 21.73 -100.39
C ALA A 9 48.77 21.92 -98.92
N LEU A 10 48.12 22.84 -98.20
CA LEU A 10 48.39 23.08 -96.77
C LEU A 10 47.78 21.98 -95.88
N LEU A 11 46.65 21.40 -96.28
CA LEU A 11 46.02 20.28 -95.56
C LEU A 11 46.84 18.98 -95.66
N LEU A 12 47.56 18.79 -96.77
CA LEU A 12 48.40 17.61 -97.00
C LEU A 12 49.72 17.65 -96.21
N LEU A 13 50.21 18.85 -95.88
CA LEU A 13 51.37 19.05 -94.99
C LEU A 13 51.03 18.86 -93.51
N ILE A 14 49.76 19.09 -93.12
CA ILE A 14 49.27 18.86 -91.75
C ILE A 14 49.04 17.35 -91.50
N VAL A 15 48.64 16.59 -92.51
CA VAL A 15 48.41 15.13 -92.38
C VAL A 15 49.73 14.32 -92.41
N GLY A 16 50.78 14.83 -93.06
CA GLY A 16 52.08 14.15 -93.14
C GLY A 16 52.96 14.26 -91.88
N GLY A 17 52.68 15.20 -90.96
CA GLY A 17 53.46 15.40 -89.73
C GLY A 17 53.04 14.53 -88.54
N VAL A 18 51.99 13.70 -88.69
CA VAL A 18 51.29 13.07 -87.56
C VAL A 18 51.75 11.62 -87.26
N ILE A 19 52.66 11.02 -88.04
CA ILE A 19 52.90 9.55 -87.96
C ILE A 19 54.27 9.13 -87.40
N ILE A 20 55.20 10.03 -87.13
CA ILE A 20 56.54 9.62 -86.62
C ILE A 20 56.96 10.52 -85.48
N LEU A 21 56.52 10.19 -84.26
CA LEU A 21 57.21 10.44 -82.98
C LEU A 21 56.32 9.90 -81.85
N ASN A 22 56.35 8.59 -81.64
CA ASN A 22 55.89 7.99 -80.40
C ASN A 22 56.95 7.00 -79.89
N PRO A 23 57.70 7.32 -78.83
CA PRO A 23 58.33 6.33 -77.99
C PRO A 23 57.54 6.17 -76.68
N LEU A 24 57.01 4.95 -76.51
CA LEU A 24 57.12 4.11 -75.32
C LEU A 24 57.30 4.80 -73.94
N GLY A 25 56.21 4.78 -73.16
CA GLY A 25 56.20 4.22 -71.79
C GLY A 25 56.68 5.10 -70.63
N ILE A 26 55.72 5.64 -69.85
CA ILE A 26 55.64 5.62 -68.37
C ILE A 26 54.16 5.88 -68.02
N GLY A 27 53.55 5.00 -67.21
CA GLY A 27 52.15 5.07 -66.82
C GLY A 27 51.83 6.35 -66.02
N LYS A 28 50.90 7.16 -66.54
CA LYS A 28 50.28 8.25 -65.79
C LYS A 28 49.18 7.67 -64.91
N ALA A 29 49.35 7.80 -63.59
CA ALA A 29 48.36 7.44 -62.60
C ALA A 29 47.04 8.19 -62.87
N THR A 30 45.96 7.45 -63.08
CA THR A 30 44.59 7.95 -63.13
C THR A 30 44.21 8.41 -61.72
N ALA A 31 44.09 9.73 -61.53
CA ALA A 31 43.56 10.29 -60.30
C ALA A 31 42.09 9.84 -60.11
N PRO A 32 41.67 9.48 -58.89
CA PRO A 32 40.30 9.03 -58.64
C PRO A 32 39.30 10.11 -59.06
N ILE A 33 38.30 9.69 -59.85
CA ILE A 33 37.17 10.55 -60.23
C ILE A 33 36.25 10.60 -59.01
N TYR A 34 36.23 11.73 -58.32
CA TYR A 34 35.27 11.99 -57.25
C TYR A 34 33.97 12.50 -57.87
N LEU A 35 32.87 11.79 -57.62
CA LEU A 35 31.54 12.31 -57.89
C LEU A 35 31.26 13.39 -56.83
N THR A 36 31.39 14.66 -57.22
CA THR A 36 31.14 15.80 -56.33
C THR A 36 29.77 16.38 -56.61
N GLU A 37 29.05 16.70 -55.54
CA GLU A 37 27.76 17.37 -55.58
C GLU A 37 27.87 18.68 -54.78
N LYS A 38 27.21 19.74 -55.25
CA LYS A 38 27.29 21.07 -54.62
C LYS A 38 26.56 21.03 -53.27
N VAL A 39 27.25 21.30 -52.17
CA VAL A 39 26.60 21.39 -50.83
C VAL A 39 25.55 22.50 -50.84
N GLN A 40 24.29 22.12 -50.65
CA GLN A 40 23.18 23.04 -50.44
C GLN A 40 22.72 22.96 -48.99
N ARG A 41 22.46 24.11 -48.37
CA ARG A 41 21.75 24.17 -47.09
C ARG A 41 20.26 23.98 -47.36
N SER A 42 19.69 22.93 -46.80
CA SER A 42 18.25 22.72 -46.74
C SER A 42 17.86 22.52 -45.29
N ASP A 43 16.68 22.98 -44.91
CA ASP A 43 16.14 22.72 -43.58
C ASP A 43 15.80 21.22 -43.48
N LEU A 44 16.55 20.48 -42.65
CA LEU A 44 16.18 19.13 -42.28
C LEU A 44 15.09 19.20 -41.21
N VAL A 45 13.84 19.06 -41.64
CA VAL A 45 12.73 18.86 -40.72
C VAL A 45 12.75 17.40 -40.27
N ALA A 46 13.37 17.12 -39.13
CA ALA A 46 13.22 15.82 -38.47
C ALA A 46 11.81 15.74 -37.89
N SER A 47 10.85 15.15 -38.63
CA SER A 47 9.55 14.84 -38.05
C SER A 47 9.65 13.60 -37.19
N VAL A 48 9.39 13.76 -35.88
CA VAL A 48 9.19 12.64 -34.96
C VAL A 48 7.77 12.16 -35.17
N ASN A 49 7.60 11.05 -35.88
CA ASN A 49 6.30 10.41 -36.04
C ASN A 49 6.02 9.61 -34.76
N SER A 50 5.20 10.19 -33.88
CA SER A 50 4.68 9.51 -32.69
C SER A 50 3.25 9.05 -32.96
N SER A 51 2.99 7.75 -32.84
CA SER A 51 1.63 7.22 -32.85
C SER A 51 1.01 7.40 -31.47
N GLY A 52 -0.01 8.24 -31.38
CA GLY A 52 -0.87 8.37 -30.20
C GLY A 52 -2.30 8.01 -30.57
N SER A 53 -3.01 7.33 -29.67
CA SER A 53 -4.46 7.16 -29.81
C SER A 53 -5.15 8.46 -29.43
N VAL A 54 -6.01 8.98 -30.31
CA VAL A 54 -6.88 10.11 -29.97
C VAL A 54 -7.99 9.56 -29.07
N GLN A 55 -8.09 10.12 -27.86
CA GLN A 55 -9.13 9.78 -26.90
C GLN A 55 -10.01 11.01 -26.66
N PRO A 56 -11.33 10.84 -26.43
CA PRO A 56 -12.22 11.96 -26.14
C PRO A 56 -11.69 12.80 -24.98
N ALA A 57 -11.77 14.14 -25.09
CA ALA A 57 -11.34 15.03 -24.01
C ALA A 57 -12.12 14.80 -22.70
N ALA A 58 -13.34 14.28 -22.83
CA ALA A 58 -14.15 13.71 -21.77
C ALA A 58 -15.05 12.63 -22.41
N ASP A 59 -15.16 11.47 -21.76
CA ASP A 59 -16.13 10.43 -22.11
C ASP A 59 -17.02 10.24 -20.88
N VAL A 60 -18.32 10.49 -21.04
CA VAL A 60 -19.28 10.55 -19.94
C VAL A 60 -20.37 9.53 -20.20
N ASN A 61 -20.39 8.48 -19.39
CA ASN A 61 -21.48 7.52 -19.41
C ASN A 61 -22.72 8.13 -18.71
N LEU A 62 -23.70 8.54 -19.51
CA LEU A 62 -24.92 9.16 -19.00
C LEU A 62 -25.92 8.08 -18.58
N THR A 63 -26.24 8.04 -17.29
CA THR A 63 -27.23 7.14 -16.73
C THR A 63 -28.39 7.93 -16.15
N PHE A 64 -29.58 7.34 -16.16
CA PHE A 64 -30.71 7.90 -15.42
C PHE A 64 -30.46 7.72 -13.92
N GLN A 65 -30.67 8.78 -13.15
CA GLN A 65 -30.51 8.77 -11.69
C GLN A 65 -31.55 7.89 -10.97
N SER A 66 -32.60 7.46 -11.68
CA SER A 66 -33.62 6.53 -11.20
C SER A 66 -33.90 5.47 -12.27
N SER A 67 -34.18 4.24 -11.85
CA SER A 67 -34.60 3.18 -12.76
C SER A 67 -36.03 3.43 -13.25
N GLY A 68 -36.27 3.21 -14.55
CA GLY A 68 -37.60 3.32 -15.14
C GLY A 68 -37.57 3.15 -16.66
N GLN A 69 -38.73 3.24 -17.29
CA GLN A 69 -38.84 3.17 -18.75
C GLN A 69 -38.56 4.54 -19.37
N VAL A 70 -37.72 4.58 -20.40
CA VAL A 70 -37.47 5.79 -21.19
C VAL A 70 -38.74 6.11 -21.98
N GLN A 71 -39.32 7.28 -21.75
CA GLN A 71 -40.51 7.75 -22.46
C GLN A 71 -40.16 8.32 -23.83
N SER A 72 -39.09 9.09 -23.91
CA SER A 72 -38.65 9.73 -25.15
C SER A 72 -37.16 9.97 -25.12
N ILE A 73 -36.52 9.81 -26.27
CA ILE A 73 -35.14 10.22 -26.53
C ILE A 73 -35.23 11.38 -27.51
N TYR A 74 -34.67 12.52 -27.15
CA TYR A 74 -34.76 13.78 -27.90
C TYR A 74 -33.56 14.04 -28.80
N VAL A 75 -32.56 13.16 -28.79
CA VAL A 75 -31.31 13.31 -29.54
C VAL A 75 -31.00 12.04 -30.34
N HIS A 76 -30.28 12.20 -31.44
CA HIS A 76 -29.80 11.11 -32.28
C HIS A 76 -28.30 10.90 -32.09
N ASN A 77 -27.83 9.70 -32.43
CA ASN A 77 -26.41 9.40 -32.42
C ASN A 77 -25.65 10.33 -33.39
N GLY A 78 -24.70 11.11 -32.86
CA GLY A 78 -23.92 12.09 -33.61
C GLY A 78 -24.33 13.54 -33.39
N ASP A 79 -25.43 13.80 -32.67
CA ASP A 79 -25.86 15.17 -32.35
C ASP A 79 -24.88 15.85 -31.37
N GLN A 80 -24.60 17.13 -31.64
CA GLN A 80 -23.86 17.97 -30.69
C GLN A 80 -24.82 18.54 -29.67
N VAL A 81 -24.55 18.27 -28.39
CA VAL A 81 -25.40 18.68 -27.27
C VAL A 81 -24.59 19.54 -26.30
N ILE A 82 -25.23 20.57 -25.74
CA ILE A 82 -24.62 21.43 -24.70
C ILE A 82 -25.19 21.08 -23.32
N THR A 83 -24.45 21.44 -22.27
CA THR A 83 -24.91 21.26 -20.89
C THR A 83 -26.30 21.86 -20.68
N GLY A 84 -27.21 21.07 -20.10
CA GLY A 84 -28.62 21.46 -19.89
C GLY A 84 -29.59 20.99 -20.98
N THR A 85 -29.09 20.45 -22.09
CA THR A 85 -29.94 19.84 -23.13
C THR A 85 -30.57 18.56 -22.60
N VAL A 86 -31.90 18.45 -22.67
CA VAL A 86 -32.60 17.21 -22.31
C VAL A 86 -32.37 16.19 -23.41
N LEU A 87 -31.65 15.12 -23.09
CA LEU A 87 -31.31 14.07 -24.07
C LEU A 87 -32.38 12.99 -24.13
N ALA A 88 -32.95 12.65 -22.97
CA ALA A 88 -34.01 11.66 -22.85
C ALA A 88 -34.82 11.93 -21.58
N GLN A 89 -36.10 11.62 -21.63
CA GLN A 89 -37.03 11.74 -20.51
C GLN A 89 -37.52 10.36 -20.10
N LEU A 90 -37.52 10.10 -18.79
CA LEU A 90 -38.09 8.91 -18.19
C LEU A 90 -39.61 9.06 -18.10
N ASN A 91 -40.35 7.96 -18.26
CA ASN A 91 -41.78 7.94 -18.01
C ASN A 91 -42.05 8.19 -16.52
N THR A 92 -42.68 9.32 -16.22
CA THR A 92 -43.05 9.74 -14.86
C THR A 92 -44.53 9.49 -14.54
N ASP A 93 -45.28 8.78 -15.39
CA ASP A 93 -46.72 8.61 -15.22
C ASP A 93 -47.06 7.84 -13.94
N ASP A 94 -46.24 6.86 -13.54
CA ASP A 94 -46.35 6.19 -12.24
C ASP A 94 -46.13 7.17 -11.07
N LEU A 95 -45.19 8.10 -11.20
CA LEU A 95 -44.92 9.13 -10.18
C LEU A 95 -46.06 10.15 -10.08
N LYS A 96 -46.69 10.51 -11.21
CA LYS A 96 -47.90 11.35 -11.23
C LYS A 96 -49.10 10.62 -10.66
N LEU A 97 -49.29 9.35 -10.99
CA LEU A 97 -50.38 8.51 -10.47
C LEU A 97 -50.22 8.28 -8.97
N GLN A 98 -49.00 8.07 -8.47
CA GLN A 98 -48.71 8.01 -7.04
C GLN A 98 -49.01 9.34 -6.35
N LEU A 99 -48.66 10.48 -6.96
CA LEU A 99 -49.00 11.79 -6.42
C LEU A 99 -50.52 12.03 -6.38
N GLU A 100 -51.26 11.62 -7.41
CA GLU A 100 -52.73 11.71 -7.44
C GLU A 100 -53.38 10.77 -6.43
N GLN A 101 -52.89 9.55 -6.28
CA GLN A 101 -53.35 8.59 -5.28
C GLN A 101 -53.11 9.12 -3.86
N SER A 102 -51.94 9.71 -3.59
CA SER A 102 -51.65 10.33 -2.29
C SER A 102 -52.51 11.57 -2.03
N ARG A 103 -52.79 12.40 -3.04
CA ARG A 103 -53.74 13.52 -2.92
C ARG A 103 -55.17 13.04 -2.66
N ALA A 104 -55.59 11.96 -3.30
CA ALA A 104 -56.89 11.34 -3.05
C ALA A 104 -56.97 10.78 -1.62
N ASN A 105 -55.89 10.16 -1.13
CA ASN A 105 -55.79 9.69 0.25
C ASN A 105 -55.80 10.84 1.26
N LEU A 106 -55.14 11.97 0.97
CA LEU A 106 -55.20 13.19 1.78
C LEU A 106 -56.63 13.73 1.86
N ASN A 107 -57.33 13.83 0.72
CA ASN A 107 -58.72 14.28 0.68
C ASN A 107 -59.65 13.31 1.43
N GLN A 108 -59.45 12.00 1.29
CA GLN A 108 -60.19 10.98 2.02
C GLN A 108 -59.93 11.05 3.54
N ALA A 109 -58.67 11.28 3.95
CA ALA A 109 -58.28 11.45 5.34
C ALA A 109 -58.84 12.76 5.93
N GLN A 110 -58.89 13.83 5.14
CA GLN A 110 -59.49 15.12 5.51
C GLN A 110 -61.01 15.02 5.64
N ALA A 111 -61.70 14.38 4.69
CA ALA A 111 -63.12 14.10 4.79
C ALA A 111 -63.46 13.18 5.98
N SER A 112 -62.58 12.22 6.28
CA SER A 112 -62.68 11.38 7.48
C SER A 112 -62.44 12.18 8.76
N LEU A 113 -61.49 13.12 8.77
CA LEU A 113 -61.27 14.06 9.87
C LEU A 113 -62.51 14.90 10.13
N ASP A 114 -63.15 15.44 9.09
CA ASP A 114 -64.34 16.27 9.21
C ASP A 114 -65.55 15.46 9.70
N LYS A 115 -65.68 14.20 9.24
CA LYS A 115 -66.67 13.23 9.74
C LYS A 115 -66.45 12.86 11.22
N VAL A 116 -65.20 12.81 11.67
CA VAL A 116 -64.81 12.45 13.05
C VAL A 116 -64.86 13.65 14.00
N LYS A 117 -64.53 14.86 13.54
CA LYS A 117 -64.71 16.12 14.28
C LYS A 117 -66.18 16.41 14.59
N ALA A 118 -67.10 15.87 13.81
CA ALA A 118 -68.53 15.91 14.10
C ALA A 118 -68.94 15.04 15.31
N GLY A 119 -68.01 14.24 15.88
CA GLY A 119 -68.26 13.36 17.03
C GLY A 119 -69.06 12.10 16.66
N ALA A 120 -69.54 11.37 17.67
CA ALA A 120 -70.55 10.33 17.45
C ALA A 120 -71.75 10.96 16.73
N SER A 121 -72.14 10.43 15.57
CA SER A 121 -73.20 11.07 14.80
C SER A 121 -74.49 11.09 15.63
N ALA A 122 -75.35 12.10 15.44
CA ALA A 122 -76.66 12.13 16.09
C ALA A 122 -77.44 10.81 15.88
N LYS A 123 -77.17 10.12 14.76
CA LYS A 123 -77.65 8.78 14.44
C LYS A 123 -77.07 7.68 15.33
N ASP A 124 -75.79 7.72 15.68
CA ASP A 124 -75.16 6.75 16.59
C ASP A 124 -75.65 6.92 18.03
N ILE A 125 -75.80 8.17 18.47
CA ILE A 125 -76.43 8.51 19.77
C ILE A 125 -77.90 8.06 19.77
N ALA A 126 -78.65 8.32 18.69
CA ALA A 126 -80.04 7.90 18.57
C ALA A 126 -80.20 6.37 18.52
N ASN A 127 -79.30 5.65 17.84
CA ASN A 127 -79.30 4.19 17.79
C ASN A 127 -78.96 3.57 19.16
N ALA A 128 -77.97 4.12 19.87
CA ALA A 128 -77.62 3.68 21.21
C ALA A 128 -78.74 4.01 22.22
N GLN A 129 -79.43 5.13 22.05
CA GLN A 129 -80.61 5.50 22.84
C GLN A 129 -81.81 4.58 22.54
N ALA A 130 -82.06 4.26 21.26
CA ALA A 130 -83.11 3.32 20.86
C ALA A 130 -82.85 1.90 21.38
N ALA A 131 -81.60 1.44 21.36
CA ALA A 131 -81.20 0.16 21.96
C ALA A 131 -81.40 0.17 23.49
N LEU A 132 -81.08 1.28 24.15
CA LEU A 132 -81.36 1.47 25.57
C LEU A 132 -82.85 1.41 25.86
N ASP A 133 -83.68 2.09 25.08
CA ASP A 133 -85.12 2.14 25.29
C ASP A 133 -85.80 0.80 24.96
N SER A 134 -85.31 0.07 23.95
CA SER A 134 -85.71 -1.31 23.66
C SER A 134 -85.36 -2.26 24.80
N ALA A 135 -84.18 -2.13 25.39
CA ALA A 135 -83.75 -2.97 26.51
C ALA A 135 -84.57 -2.68 27.78
N LYS A 136 -84.92 -1.41 28.04
CA LYS A 136 -85.85 -1.03 29.12
C LYS A 136 -87.24 -1.64 28.92
N ALA A 137 -87.78 -1.55 27.70
CA ALA A 137 -89.08 -2.09 27.36
C ALA A 137 -89.13 -3.62 27.52
N ASN A 138 -88.07 -4.32 27.09
CA ASN A 138 -87.93 -5.76 27.27
C ASN A 138 -87.89 -6.15 28.76
N LEU A 139 -87.08 -5.46 29.56
CA LEU A 139 -87.02 -5.70 31.00
C LEU A 139 -88.38 -5.48 31.68
N HIS A 140 -89.11 -4.43 31.30
CA HIS A 140 -90.44 -4.17 31.84
C HIS A 140 -91.41 -5.31 31.48
N LYS A 141 -91.44 -5.73 30.21
CA LYS A 141 -92.26 -6.84 29.72
C LYS A 141 -92.00 -8.16 30.46
N VAL A 142 -90.73 -8.50 30.68
CA VAL A 142 -90.35 -9.74 31.38
C VAL A 142 -90.72 -9.68 32.87
N LYS A 143 -90.60 -8.51 33.51
CA LYS A 143 -91.02 -8.31 34.92
C LYS A 143 -92.54 -8.31 35.12
N SER A 144 -93.31 -7.90 34.12
CA SER A 144 -94.78 -7.85 34.18
C SER A 144 -95.48 -9.14 33.69
N GLY A 145 -94.74 -10.08 33.09
CA GLY A 145 -95.25 -11.36 32.59
C GLY A 145 -94.83 -12.57 33.46
N PRO A 146 -95.10 -13.82 33.04
CA PRO A 146 -94.73 -15.04 33.78
C PRO A 146 -93.24 -15.40 33.61
N GLY A 147 -92.35 -14.39 33.66
CA GLY A 147 -90.91 -14.57 33.45
C GLY A 147 -90.25 -15.29 34.63
N THR A 148 -89.27 -16.14 34.34
CA THR A 148 -88.45 -16.74 35.40
C THR A 148 -87.45 -15.71 35.96
N PRO A 149 -86.91 -15.93 37.17
CA PRO A 149 -85.82 -15.10 37.70
C PRO A 149 -84.62 -14.98 36.75
N GLN A 150 -84.34 -16.03 35.97
CA GLN A 150 -83.30 -16.08 34.95
C GLN A 150 -83.61 -15.14 33.77
N ASP A 151 -84.86 -15.07 33.32
CA ASP A 151 -85.29 -14.17 32.25
C ASP A 151 -85.17 -12.70 32.67
N VAL A 152 -85.52 -12.40 33.93
CA VAL A 152 -85.39 -11.06 34.50
C VAL A 152 -83.91 -10.66 34.60
N ALA A 153 -83.04 -11.57 35.02
CA ALA A 153 -81.59 -11.34 35.08
C ALA A 153 -80.99 -11.10 33.69
N ALA A 154 -81.38 -11.88 32.68
CA ALA A 154 -80.95 -11.69 31.30
C ALA A 154 -81.43 -10.34 30.72
N ALA A 155 -82.68 -9.96 30.97
CA ALA A 155 -83.21 -8.69 30.51
C ALA A 155 -82.57 -7.48 31.23
N GLN A 156 -82.17 -7.64 32.50
CA GLN A 156 -81.46 -6.61 33.27
C GLN A 156 -80.02 -6.43 32.74
N ALA A 157 -79.31 -7.53 32.46
CA ALA A 157 -78.00 -7.49 31.84
C ALA A 157 -78.03 -6.81 30.45
N GLN A 158 -79.08 -7.05 29.66
CA GLN A 158 -79.29 -6.39 28.38
C GLN A 158 -79.46 -4.87 28.53
N LEU A 159 -80.18 -4.43 29.56
CA LEU A 159 -80.37 -3.02 29.87
C LEU A 159 -79.07 -2.34 30.31
N ASP A 160 -78.30 -2.98 31.18
CA ASP A 160 -77.05 -2.41 31.67
C ASP A 160 -75.99 -2.38 30.56
N SER A 161 -75.99 -3.36 29.65
CA SER A 161 -75.21 -3.34 28.42
C SER A 161 -75.61 -2.16 27.51
N ALA A 162 -76.90 -1.93 27.30
CA ALA A 162 -77.37 -0.83 26.46
C ALA A 162 -77.11 0.57 27.09
N ARG A 163 -77.16 0.68 28.42
CA ARG A 163 -76.76 1.91 29.15
C ARG A 163 -75.28 2.18 29.02
N ALA A 164 -74.45 1.15 29.22
CA ALA A 164 -73.01 1.26 29.07
C ALA A 164 -72.63 1.65 27.63
N ASN A 165 -73.32 1.09 26.63
CA ASN A 165 -73.12 1.46 25.24
C ASN A 165 -73.45 2.94 24.97
N LEU A 166 -74.57 3.46 25.48
CA LEU A 166 -74.93 4.87 25.33
C LEU A 166 -73.94 5.81 26.04
N ALA A 167 -73.54 5.47 27.28
CA ALA A 167 -72.56 6.26 28.04
C ALA A 167 -71.21 6.32 27.30
N LYS A 168 -70.79 5.23 26.69
CA LYS A 168 -69.57 5.13 25.89
C LYS A 168 -69.63 5.96 24.60
N VAL A 169 -70.74 5.88 23.85
CA VAL A 169 -70.95 6.71 22.64
C VAL A 169 -70.88 8.20 22.98
N LYS A 170 -71.21 8.56 24.23
CA LYS A 170 -71.07 9.92 24.76
C LYS A 170 -69.68 10.26 25.31
N ALA A 171 -68.88 9.29 25.77
CA ALA A 171 -67.61 9.50 26.46
C ALA A 171 -66.41 9.77 25.51
N GLY A 172 -66.39 9.19 24.31
CA GLY A 172 -65.34 9.46 23.32
C GLY A 172 -63.95 8.90 23.65
N PRO A 173 -62.89 9.31 22.93
CA PRO A 173 -61.50 8.84 23.08
C PRO A 173 -60.78 9.36 24.34
N THR A 174 -59.67 8.72 24.76
CA THR A 174 -58.87 9.18 25.92
C THR A 174 -57.89 10.30 25.55
N ALA A 175 -57.53 11.15 26.53
CA ALA A 175 -56.56 12.23 26.33
C ALA A 175 -55.16 11.72 25.95
N ASN A 176 -54.72 10.59 26.52
CA ASN A 176 -53.41 9.99 26.25
C ASN A 176 -53.32 9.42 24.82
N ASP A 177 -54.39 8.82 24.31
CA ASP A 177 -54.42 8.31 22.93
C ASP A 177 -54.33 9.47 21.91
N ILE A 178 -55.03 10.57 22.18
CA ILE A 178 -54.97 11.77 21.36
C ILE A 178 -53.58 12.41 21.44
N ALA A 179 -53.01 12.52 22.64
CA ALA A 179 -51.69 13.11 22.85
C ALA A 179 -50.57 12.30 22.17
N ALA A 180 -50.59 10.97 22.30
CA ALA A 180 -49.61 10.08 21.66
C ALA A 180 -49.71 10.15 20.13
N ALA A 181 -50.92 10.14 19.57
CA ALA A 181 -51.10 10.25 18.13
C ALA A 181 -50.79 11.66 17.59
N GLN A 182 -51.01 12.71 18.39
CA GLN A 182 -50.61 14.08 18.05
C GLN A 182 -49.08 14.22 18.01
N ALA A 183 -48.38 13.65 18.98
CA ALA A 183 -46.92 13.61 18.98
C ALA A 183 -46.34 12.89 17.75
N GLN A 184 -46.99 11.81 17.29
CA GLN A 184 -46.62 11.12 16.04
C GLN A 184 -46.80 12.01 14.80
N VAL A 185 -47.88 12.81 14.75
CA VAL A 185 -48.09 13.78 13.66
C VAL A 185 -47.01 14.87 13.66
N ASP A 186 -46.66 15.40 14.84
CA ASP A 186 -45.66 16.46 14.95
C ASP A 186 -44.25 15.96 14.58
N GLN A 187 -43.90 14.73 14.98
CA GLN A 187 -42.66 14.08 14.56
C GLN A 187 -42.60 13.85 13.05
N ALA A 188 -43.70 13.38 12.43
CA ALA A 188 -43.76 13.15 10.99
C ALA A 188 -43.64 14.48 10.21
N LYS A 189 -44.27 15.56 10.69
CA LYS A 189 -44.14 16.91 10.09
C LYS A 189 -42.73 17.45 10.21
N ALA A 190 -42.07 17.27 11.36
CA ALA A 190 -40.68 17.67 11.57
C ALA A 190 -39.74 16.93 10.62
N ASN A 191 -39.97 15.64 10.38
CA ASN A 191 -39.20 14.85 9.42
C ASN A 191 -39.42 15.34 7.97
N LEU A 192 -40.66 15.60 7.58
CA LEU A 192 -40.98 16.17 6.26
C LEU A 192 -40.31 17.54 6.05
N ALA A 193 -40.30 18.40 7.07
CA ALA A 193 -39.64 19.69 7.02
C ALA A 193 -38.12 19.55 6.83
N LYS A 194 -37.48 18.60 7.53
CA LYS A 194 -36.06 18.28 7.34
C LYS A 194 -35.75 17.77 5.94
N VAL A 195 -36.58 16.85 5.41
CA VAL A 195 -36.41 16.33 4.04
C VAL A 195 -36.59 17.43 3.01
N LYS A 196 -37.60 18.30 3.14
CA LYS A 196 -37.83 19.45 2.24
C LYS A 196 -36.74 20.52 2.31
N ALA A 197 -36.15 20.74 3.49
CA ALA A 197 -35.05 21.68 3.65
C ALA A 197 -33.82 21.27 2.84
N GLY A 198 -33.65 19.96 2.59
CA GLY A 198 -32.58 19.45 1.74
C GLY A 198 -31.17 19.69 2.30
N PRO A 199 -30.13 19.53 1.46
CA PRO A 199 -28.76 19.81 1.84
C PRO A 199 -28.56 21.28 2.19
N THR A 200 -27.77 21.55 3.23
CA THR A 200 -27.48 22.92 3.66
C THR A 200 -26.49 23.60 2.71
N ALA A 201 -26.42 24.93 2.76
CA ALA A 201 -25.37 25.68 2.06
C ALA A 201 -23.96 25.24 2.46
N GLN A 202 -23.78 24.78 3.71
CA GLN A 202 -22.52 24.24 4.20
C GLN A 202 -22.18 22.89 3.55
N ASP A 203 -23.16 22.01 3.36
CA ASP A 203 -22.96 20.72 2.68
C ASP A 203 -22.54 20.92 1.22
N ILE A 204 -23.20 21.86 0.53
CA ILE A 204 -22.88 22.22 -0.86
C ILE A 204 -21.49 22.86 -0.94
N ALA A 205 -21.14 23.74 0.00
CA ALA A 205 -19.81 24.36 0.06
C ALA A 205 -18.70 23.35 0.31
N ALA A 206 -18.93 22.37 1.19
CA ALA A 206 -17.99 21.28 1.46
C ALA A 206 -17.77 20.39 0.23
N ALA A 207 -18.84 20.01 -0.47
CA ALA A 207 -18.74 19.25 -1.71
C ALA A 207 -18.04 20.04 -2.83
N ALA A 208 -18.32 21.35 -2.96
CA ALA A 208 -17.62 22.22 -3.90
C ALA A 208 -16.13 22.41 -3.55
N ALA A 209 -15.76 22.37 -2.27
CA ALA A 209 -14.36 22.35 -1.85
C ALA A 209 -13.68 21.02 -2.23
N ALA A 210 -14.37 19.89 -2.09
CA ALA A 210 -13.86 18.58 -2.50
C ALA A 210 -13.61 18.52 -4.02
N VAL A 211 -14.50 19.06 -4.85
CA VAL A 211 -14.29 19.19 -6.30
C VAL A 211 -13.03 20.01 -6.61
N ARG A 212 -12.88 21.18 -5.99
CA ARG A 212 -11.69 22.04 -6.17
C ARG A 212 -10.40 21.32 -5.76
N GLN A 213 -10.43 20.55 -4.68
CA GLN A 213 -9.28 19.78 -4.23
C GLN A 213 -8.92 18.65 -5.20
N ALA A 214 -9.92 17.91 -5.70
CA ALA A 214 -9.71 16.86 -6.70
C ALA A 214 -9.12 17.44 -8.00
N GLN A 215 -9.62 18.60 -8.45
CA GLN A 215 -9.09 19.31 -9.62
C GLN A 215 -7.65 19.76 -9.40
N ALA A 216 -7.33 20.35 -8.24
CA ALA A 216 -5.97 20.76 -7.91
C ALA A 216 -5.00 19.57 -7.88
N ASN A 217 -5.42 18.42 -7.36
CA ASN A 217 -4.61 17.20 -7.37
C ASN A 217 -4.33 16.73 -8.80
N ARG A 218 -5.36 16.66 -9.65
CA ARG A 218 -5.21 16.30 -11.07
C ARG A 218 -4.28 17.27 -11.81
N ASP A 219 -4.41 18.57 -11.56
CA ASP A 219 -3.60 19.58 -12.24
C ASP A 219 -2.15 19.54 -11.77
N LYS A 220 -1.91 19.26 -10.49
CA LYS A 220 -0.56 18.98 -9.97
C LYS A 220 0.08 17.78 -10.66
N LEU A 221 -0.68 16.70 -10.91
CA LEU A 221 -0.19 15.56 -11.69
C LEU A 221 0.20 15.97 -13.12
N LYS A 222 -0.56 16.85 -13.78
CA LYS A 222 -0.24 17.31 -15.15
C LYS A 222 1.02 18.18 -15.24
N GLN A 223 1.52 18.72 -14.12
CA GLN A 223 2.74 19.50 -14.15
C GLN A 223 3.92 18.57 -14.46
N PRO A 224 4.80 18.93 -15.42
CA PRO A 224 6.02 18.18 -15.66
C PRO A 224 6.87 18.17 -14.39
N ALA A 225 7.67 17.11 -14.21
CA ALA A 225 8.65 17.05 -13.14
C ALA A 225 9.49 18.34 -13.13
N SER A 226 9.76 18.89 -11.95
CA SER A 226 10.47 20.16 -11.87
C SER A 226 11.89 20.00 -12.41
N ALA A 227 12.49 21.10 -12.87
CA ALA A 227 13.90 21.08 -13.28
C ALA A 227 14.82 20.57 -12.15
N ALA A 228 14.47 20.86 -10.89
CA ALA A 228 15.18 20.36 -9.71
C ALA A 228 15.05 18.85 -9.55
N ASP A 229 13.86 18.27 -9.76
CA ASP A 229 13.64 16.81 -9.68
C ASP A 229 14.41 16.07 -10.78
N LEU A 230 14.38 16.61 -12.00
CA LEU A 230 15.14 16.05 -13.13
C LEU A 230 16.64 16.14 -12.91
N GLN A 231 17.13 17.26 -12.37
CA GLN A 231 18.54 17.44 -12.02
C GLN A 231 18.97 16.49 -10.91
N ALA A 232 18.16 16.31 -9.87
CA ALA A 232 18.43 15.38 -8.79
C ALA A 232 18.48 13.92 -9.30
N ALA A 233 17.54 13.52 -10.14
CA ALA A 233 17.52 12.19 -10.74
C ALA A 233 18.72 11.94 -11.69
N GLN A 234 19.11 12.95 -12.47
CA GLN A 234 20.31 12.89 -13.30
C GLN A 234 21.57 12.75 -12.44
N THR A 235 21.67 13.53 -11.36
CA THR A 235 22.81 13.46 -10.42
C THR A 235 22.90 12.07 -9.76
N ALA A 236 21.76 11.48 -9.39
CA ALA A 236 21.71 10.12 -8.85
C ALA A 236 22.16 9.06 -9.86
N LEU A 237 21.79 9.20 -11.14
CA LEU A 237 22.25 8.34 -12.22
C LEU A 237 23.76 8.47 -12.44
N ASP A 238 24.29 9.68 -12.46
CA ASP A 238 25.72 9.93 -12.63
C ASP A 238 26.52 9.35 -11.45
N ALA A 239 26.01 9.49 -10.22
CA ALA A 239 26.60 8.89 -9.03
C ALA A 239 26.58 7.35 -9.08
N ALA A 240 25.47 6.74 -9.52
CA ALA A 240 25.36 5.29 -9.68
C ALA A 240 26.35 4.76 -10.73
N ARG A 241 26.49 5.45 -11.87
CA ARG A 241 27.47 5.13 -12.91
C ARG A 241 28.90 5.25 -12.40
N ALA A 242 29.23 6.35 -11.70
CA ALA A 242 30.54 6.53 -11.11
C ALA A 242 30.87 5.43 -10.08
N GLN A 243 29.88 4.97 -9.31
CA GLN A 243 30.07 3.84 -8.40
C GLN A 243 30.26 2.52 -9.15
N GLN A 244 29.52 2.29 -10.23
CA GLN A 244 29.73 1.12 -11.09
C GLN A 244 31.13 1.10 -11.71
N ASP A 245 31.63 2.25 -12.16
CA ASP A 245 32.98 2.37 -12.72
C ASP A 245 34.04 2.11 -11.67
N LYS A 246 33.85 2.57 -10.42
CA LYS A 246 34.73 2.22 -9.29
C LYS A 246 34.74 0.71 -9.01
N VAL A 247 33.57 0.07 -8.99
CA VAL A 247 33.48 -1.39 -8.79
C VAL A 247 34.16 -2.13 -9.93
N LYS A 248 33.92 -1.75 -11.19
CA LYS A 248 34.58 -2.34 -12.38
C LYS A 248 36.09 -2.15 -12.38
N ALA A 249 36.56 -1.01 -11.91
CA ALA A 249 37.99 -0.72 -11.79
C ALA A 249 38.69 -1.62 -10.75
N GLY A 250 37.94 -2.19 -9.80
CA GLY A 250 38.48 -3.03 -8.73
C GLY A 250 39.48 -2.26 -7.84
N ALA A 251 40.44 -2.97 -7.25
CA ALA A 251 41.59 -2.32 -6.63
C ALA A 251 42.33 -1.49 -7.70
N ASP A 252 42.44 -0.18 -7.44
CA ASP A 252 43.01 0.75 -8.41
C ASP A 252 44.46 0.37 -8.77
N ALA A 253 44.91 0.87 -9.92
CA ALA A 253 46.26 0.58 -10.42
C ALA A 253 47.36 0.92 -9.39
N SER A 254 47.15 1.98 -8.60
CA SER A 254 48.06 2.39 -7.52
C SER A 254 48.18 1.33 -6.42
N THR A 255 47.04 0.76 -6.00
CA THR A 255 46.97 -0.28 -4.96
C THR A 255 47.66 -1.56 -5.42
N ARG A 256 47.44 -1.96 -6.69
CA ARG A 256 48.12 -3.11 -7.29
C ARG A 256 49.62 -2.89 -7.45
N SER A 257 50.04 -1.70 -7.90
CA SER A 257 51.46 -1.34 -7.98
C SER A 257 52.15 -1.32 -6.61
N ALA A 258 51.47 -0.83 -5.57
CA ALA A 258 52.00 -0.86 -4.20
C ALA A 258 52.13 -2.30 -3.67
N ALA A 259 51.17 -3.18 -3.97
CA ALA A 259 51.25 -4.59 -3.61
C ALA A 259 52.39 -5.32 -4.36
N GLN A 260 52.59 -5.02 -5.65
CA GLN A 260 53.74 -5.54 -6.41
C GLN A 260 55.07 -5.08 -5.81
N ALA A 261 55.20 -3.80 -5.43
CA ALA A 261 56.40 -3.29 -4.79
C ALA A 261 56.72 -4.02 -3.47
N LYS A 262 55.71 -4.45 -2.71
CA LYS A 262 55.91 -5.29 -1.51
C LYS A 262 56.43 -6.69 -1.85
N VAL A 263 55.98 -7.29 -2.95
CA VAL A 263 56.52 -8.57 -3.45
C VAL A 263 57.99 -8.40 -3.81
N ASP A 264 58.32 -7.34 -4.55
CA ASP A 264 59.69 -7.05 -4.97
C ASP A 264 60.60 -6.80 -3.75
N GLN A 265 60.12 -6.05 -2.76
CA GLN A 265 60.84 -5.81 -1.50
C GLN A 265 61.07 -7.11 -0.72
N ALA A 266 60.05 -7.97 -0.59
CA ALA A 266 60.18 -9.24 0.11
C ALA A 266 61.15 -10.20 -0.61
N GLN A 267 61.15 -10.19 -1.94
CA GLN A 267 62.08 -10.96 -2.76
C GLN A 267 63.53 -10.46 -2.55
N ASN A 268 63.75 -9.15 -2.64
CA ASN A 268 65.06 -8.54 -2.39
C ASN A 268 65.58 -8.85 -0.97
N ASN A 269 64.70 -8.86 0.03
CA ASN A 269 65.06 -9.24 1.39
C ASN A 269 65.47 -10.72 1.49
N LEU A 270 64.72 -11.63 0.86
CA LEU A 270 65.08 -13.05 0.81
C LEU A 270 66.46 -13.27 0.17
N ASP A 271 66.72 -12.59 -0.95
CA ASP A 271 68.00 -12.70 -1.66
C ASP A 271 69.15 -12.12 -0.83
N SER A 272 68.92 -11.01 -0.13
CA SER A 272 69.89 -10.39 0.78
C SER A 272 70.21 -11.29 1.99
N VAL A 273 69.20 -11.94 2.58
CA VAL A 273 69.38 -12.90 3.68
C VAL A 273 70.25 -14.07 3.21
N LYS A 274 69.93 -14.67 2.05
CA LYS A 274 70.72 -15.77 1.49
C LYS A 274 72.17 -15.36 1.22
N ALA A 275 72.38 -14.16 0.65
CA ALA A 275 73.72 -13.65 0.37
C ALA A 275 74.53 -13.43 1.66
N ASN A 276 73.93 -12.84 2.70
CA ASN A 276 74.59 -12.60 3.98
C ASN A 276 75.01 -13.91 4.67
N TYR A 277 74.15 -14.94 4.67
CA TYR A 277 74.51 -16.23 5.25
C TYR A 277 75.50 -17.00 4.39
N ALA A 278 75.49 -16.86 3.06
CA ALA A 278 76.52 -17.40 2.20
C ALA A 278 77.91 -16.84 2.55
N SER A 279 78.01 -15.51 2.77
CA SER A 279 79.25 -14.86 3.21
C SER A 279 79.70 -15.35 4.59
N GLN A 280 78.80 -15.39 5.58
CA GLN A 280 79.15 -15.83 6.94
C GLN A 280 79.63 -17.29 6.98
N LYS A 281 79.02 -18.17 6.17
CA LYS A 281 79.49 -19.56 6.04
C LYS A 281 80.89 -19.63 5.42
N GLN A 282 81.19 -18.78 4.44
CA GLN A 282 82.52 -18.70 3.85
C GLN A 282 83.56 -18.26 4.90
N ASP A 283 83.27 -17.23 5.69
CA ASP A 283 84.16 -16.75 6.75
C ASP A 283 84.39 -17.81 7.83
N ALA A 284 83.32 -18.52 8.23
CA ALA A 284 83.41 -19.62 9.19
C ALA A 284 84.24 -20.79 8.63
N GLN A 285 84.14 -21.09 7.34
CA GLN A 285 84.98 -22.12 6.70
C GLN A 285 86.46 -21.70 6.71
N ILE A 286 86.75 -20.43 6.41
CA ILE A 286 88.13 -19.89 6.51
C ILE A 286 88.66 -20.02 7.94
N ALA A 287 87.82 -19.74 8.95
CA ALA A 287 88.21 -19.88 10.36
C ALA A 287 88.48 -21.34 10.75
N ILE A 288 87.69 -22.29 10.24
CA ILE A 288 87.94 -23.73 10.41
C ILE A 288 89.29 -24.12 9.80
N ASP A 289 89.58 -23.66 8.58
CA ASP A 289 90.83 -23.98 7.89
C ASP A 289 92.05 -23.40 8.65
N GLN A 290 91.94 -22.18 9.16
CA GLN A 290 92.96 -21.56 10.00
C GLN A 290 93.17 -22.31 11.31
N ALA A 291 92.11 -22.68 12.01
CA ALA A 291 92.18 -23.42 13.27
C ALA A 291 92.74 -24.84 13.04
N ALA A 292 92.40 -25.50 11.94
CA ALA A 292 92.94 -26.80 11.57
C ALA A 292 94.45 -26.73 11.30
N ASN A 293 94.92 -25.68 10.62
CA ASN A 293 96.35 -25.46 10.41
C ASN A 293 97.08 -25.13 11.73
N ALA A 294 96.48 -24.34 12.61
CA ALA A 294 97.03 -24.05 13.94
C ALA A 294 97.17 -25.33 14.78
N LEU A 295 96.16 -26.20 14.77
CA LEU A 295 96.21 -27.50 15.43
C LEU A 295 97.34 -28.38 14.87
N ARG A 296 97.45 -28.47 13.54
CA ARG A 296 98.56 -29.22 12.90
C ARG A 296 99.92 -28.70 13.38
N ASN A 297 100.12 -27.38 13.40
CA ASN A 297 101.37 -26.79 13.87
C ASN A 297 101.62 -27.05 15.37
N ALA A 298 100.58 -27.03 16.19
CA ALA A 298 100.67 -27.32 17.62
C ALA A 298 101.03 -28.79 17.87
N GLN A 299 100.44 -29.71 17.09
CA GLN A 299 100.77 -31.15 17.10
C GLN A 299 102.22 -31.40 16.69
N ASP A 300 102.68 -30.76 15.60
CA ASP A 300 104.08 -30.85 15.16
C ASP A 300 105.04 -30.31 16.24
N ASN A 301 104.71 -29.18 16.87
CA ASN A 301 105.48 -28.62 17.97
C ASN A 301 105.51 -29.55 19.19
N LEU A 302 104.38 -30.15 19.58
CA LEU A 302 104.33 -31.10 20.67
C LEU A 302 105.19 -32.32 20.39
N SER A 303 105.15 -32.85 19.16
CA SER A 303 106.01 -33.98 18.74
C SER A 303 107.49 -33.61 18.83
N ASN A 304 107.87 -32.42 18.36
CA ASN A 304 109.24 -31.92 18.44
C ASN A 304 109.70 -31.73 19.89
N VAL A 305 108.87 -31.10 20.74
CA VAL A 305 109.16 -30.90 22.16
C VAL A 305 109.25 -32.25 22.87
N TYR A 306 108.37 -33.21 22.58
CA TYR A 306 108.45 -34.57 23.13
C TYR A 306 109.80 -35.23 22.84
N ASN A 307 110.23 -35.19 21.57
CA ASN A 307 111.54 -35.72 21.17
C ASN A 307 112.71 -34.98 21.84
N GLN A 308 112.56 -33.69 22.12
CA GLN A 308 113.55 -32.88 22.83
C GLN A 308 113.61 -33.22 24.31
N THR A 309 112.46 -33.38 24.97
CA THR A 309 112.34 -33.47 26.43
C THR A 309 112.38 -34.91 26.95
N HIS A 310 112.06 -35.92 26.14
CA HIS A 310 112.01 -37.33 26.54
C HIS A 310 113.13 -38.18 25.90
N ASP A 311 113.60 -39.20 26.62
CA ASP A 311 114.54 -40.21 26.14
C ASP A 311 113.84 -41.35 25.38
N SER A 312 114.61 -42.31 24.86
CA SER A 312 114.09 -43.45 24.11
C SER A 312 113.20 -44.39 24.93
N ASN A 313 113.24 -44.29 26.26
CA ASN A 313 112.41 -45.07 27.19
C ASN A 313 111.14 -44.29 27.59
N GLY A 314 110.95 -43.07 27.08
CA GLY A 314 109.81 -42.22 27.39
C GLY A 314 109.90 -41.50 28.73
N ASN A 315 111.09 -41.41 29.34
CA ASN A 315 111.31 -40.62 30.56
C ASN A 315 111.84 -39.22 30.21
N PHE A 316 111.58 -38.23 31.06
CA PHE A 316 112.20 -36.91 30.91
C PHE A 316 113.72 -36.99 30.96
N LYS A 317 114.40 -36.32 30.02
CA LYS A 317 115.85 -36.10 30.05
C LYS A 317 116.22 -35.22 31.26
N SER A 318 117.46 -35.34 31.74
CA SER A 318 117.97 -34.50 32.82
C SER A 318 117.97 -33.02 32.41
N ASP A 319 117.40 -32.17 33.25
CA ASP A 319 117.29 -30.74 33.00
C ASP A 319 118.66 -30.05 32.82
N PRO A 320 118.72 -28.93 32.07
CA PRO A 320 119.93 -28.12 31.97
C PRO A 320 120.43 -27.62 33.35
N PRO A 321 121.76 -27.48 33.55
CA PRO A 321 122.32 -27.01 34.82
C PRO A 321 121.71 -25.66 35.24
N GLY A 322 121.16 -25.61 36.46
CA GLY A 322 120.54 -24.40 37.02
C GLY A 322 119.08 -24.16 36.63
N GLN A 323 118.40 -25.08 35.93
CA GLN A 323 117.00 -24.92 35.48
C GLN A 323 116.12 -26.15 35.81
N SER A 324 115.84 -26.40 37.08
CA SER A 324 114.98 -27.52 37.52
C SER A 324 113.54 -27.39 37.00
N GLY A 325 112.97 -28.46 36.45
CA GLY A 325 111.60 -28.53 35.92
C GLY A 325 111.43 -27.94 34.52
N TYR A 326 112.52 -27.57 33.85
CA TYR A 326 112.49 -26.87 32.57
C TYR A 326 111.81 -27.71 31.46
N TYR A 327 112.20 -28.98 31.31
CA TYR A 327 111.65 -29.82 30.24
C TYR A 327 110.18 -30.24 30.49
N GLU A 328 109.79 -30.44 31.74
CA GLU A 328 108.40 -30.70 32.12
C GLU A 328 107.49 -29.48 31.83
N GLN A 329 107.98 -28.28 32.15
CA GLN A 329 107.27 -27.03 31.86
C GLN A 329 107.10 -26.81 30.34
N LEU A 330 108.16 -27.07 29.56
CA LEU A 330 108.15 -26.92 28.10
C LEU A 330 107.15 -27.89 27.45
N TYR A 331 107.15 -29.16 27.87
CA TYR A 331 106.21 -30.17 27.39
C TYR A 331 104.76 -29.82 27.76
N SER A 332 104.52 -29.44 29.01
CA SER A 332 103.20 -29.02 29.50
C SER A 332 102.66 -27.79 28.76
N GLN A 333 103.53 -26.86 28.36
CA GLN A 333 103.14 -25.70 27.54
C GLN A 333 102.75 -26.11 26.12
N ALA A 334 103.48 -27.05 25.51
CA ALA A 334 103.14 -27.57 24.20
C ALA A 334 101.80 -28.32 24.21
N GLN A 335 101.53 -29.12 25.25
CA GLN A 335 100.24 -29.80 25.43
C GLN A 335 99.07 -28.81 25.56
N ARG A 336 99.22 -27.75 26.37
CA ARG A 336 98.20 -26.69 26.46
C ARG A 336 97.95 -26.02 25.11
N THR A 337 99.01 -25.76 24.36
CA THR A 337 98.91 -25.13 23.03
C THR A 337 98.14 -26.02 22.05
N GLU A 338 98.38 -27.33 22.06
CA GLU A 338 97.61 -28.30 21.28
C GLU A 338 96.14 -28.33 21.73
N GLN A 339 95.88 -28.46 23.04
CA GLN A 339 94.53 -28.47 23.60
C GLN A 339 93.75 -27.19 23.27
N ASP A 340 94.39 -26.02 23.34
CA ASP A 340 93.81 -24.74 22.98
C ASP A 340 93.47 -24.69 21.48
N ALA A 341 94.33 -25.25 20.62
CA ALA A 341 94.11 -25.33 19.18
C ALA A 341 92.98 -26.32 18.82
N GLU A 342 92.88 -27.46 19.51
CA GLU A 342 91.73 -28.38 19.38
C GLU A 342 90.42 -27.69 19.77
N GLY A 343 90.44 -26.99 20.91
CA GLY A 343 89.30 -26.19 21.37
C GLY A 343 88.92 -25.10 20.38
N ALA A 344 89.89 -24.44 19.74
CA ALA A 344 89.66 -23.43 18.72
C ALA A 344 89.02 -24.02 17.45
N LEU A 345 89.50 -25.19 17.00
CA LEU A 345 88.93 -25.90 15.84
C LEU A 345 87.49 -26.35 16.11
N GLN A 346 87.21 -26.89 17.30
CA GLN A 346 85.86 -27.28 17.68
C GLN A 346 84.92 -26.06 17.71
N LYS A 347 85.34 -24.96 18.33
CA LYS A 347 84.57 -23.70 18.34
C LYS A 347 84.28 -23.18 16.93
N ALA A 348 85.24 -23.26 16.02
CA ALA A 348 85.05 -22.83 14.63
C ALA A 348 84.01 -23.70 13.89
N ARG A 349 84.02 -25.02 14.13
CA ARG A 349 83.02 -25.96 13.60
C ARG A 349 81.62 -25.69 14.16
N ASP A 350 81.52 -25.53 15.48
CA ASP A 350 80.26 -25.22 16.15
C ASP A 350 79.68 -23.87 15.66
N ALA A 351 80.54 -22.88 15.40
CA ALA A 351 80.13 -21.61 14.82
C ALA A 351 79.51 -21.78 13.43
N LEU A 352 80.12 -22.58 12.55
CA LEU A 352 79.56 -22.88 11.23
C LEU A 352 78.20 -23.58 11.33
N ASP A 353 78.05 -24.55 12.23
CA ASP A 353 76.79 -25.27 12.40
C ASP A 353 75.68 -24.38 12.98
N ASN A 354 76.02 -23.46 13.88
CA ASN A 354 75.09 -22.44 14.36
C ASN A 354 74.66 -21.49 13.23
N ILE A 355 75.60 -21.04 12.39
CA ILE A 355 75.30 -20.20 11.21
C ILE A 355 74.33 -20.92 10.26
N LYS A 356 74.54 -22.21 9.97
CA LYS A 356 73.62 -23.00 9.14
C LYS A 356 72.22 -23.08 9.73
N LYS A 357 72.09 -23.24 11.05
CA LYS A 357 70.79 -23.27 11.73
C LYS A 357 70.08 -21.92 11.62
N GLN A 358 70.80 -20.83 11.90
CA GLN A 358 70.27 -19.46 11.79
C GLN A 358 69.88 -19.10 10.35
N GLU A 359 70.62 -19.58 9.34
CA GLU A 359 70.28 -19.44 7.93
C GLU A 359 68.92 -20.06 7.61
N ILE A 360 68.68 -21.30 8.06
CA ILE A 360 67.40 -21.99 7.81
C ILE A 360 66.24 -21.16 8.37
N ASP A 361 66.34 -20.73 9.62
CA ASP A 361 65.29 -19.95 10.28
C ASP A 361 65.05 -18.61 9.56
N ALA A 362 66.12 -17.88 9.25
CA ALA A 362 66.03 -16.58 8.59
C ALA A 362 65.48 -16.68 7.15
N VAL A 363 65.91 -17.69 6.38
CA VAL A 363 65.41 -17.93 5.03
C VAL A 363 63.94 -18.33 5.07
N ASN A 364 63.52 -19.18 6.01
CA ASN A 364 62.11 -19.54 6.19
C ASN A 364 61.25 -18.32 6.51
N THR A 365 61.70 -17.45 7.42
CA THR A 365 60.99 -16.20 7.74
C THR A 365 60.84 -15.31 6.50
N ALA A 366 61.93 -15.06 5.76
CA ALA A 366 61.90 -14.23 4.57
C ALA A 366 61.01 -14.84 3.45
N GLN A 367 61.02 -16.17 3.31
CA GLN A 367 60.18 -16.89 2.35
C GLN A 367 58.68 -16.77 2.69
N THR A 368 58.31 -16.85 3.98
CA THR A 368 56.94 -16.62 4.42
C THR A 368 56.49 -15.20 4.08
N THR A 369 57.31 -14.19 4.38
CA THR A 369 56.99 -12.78 4.01
C THR A 369 56.77 -12.61 2.51
N LEU A 370 57.56 -13.28 1.67
CA LEU A 370 57.37 -13.26 0.22
C LEU A 370 56.07 -13.92 -0.21
N ASN A 371 55.71 -15.06 0.39
CA ASN A 371 54.48 -15.79 0.08
C ASN A 371 53.24 -14.98 0.50
N ASP A 372 53.29 -14.32 1.65
CA ASP A 372 52.21 -13.45 2.14
C ASP A 372 52.02 -12.24 1.20
N ALA A 373 53.12 -11.60 0.78
CA ALA A 373 53.07 -10.51 -0.19
C ALA A 373 52.48 -10.94 -1.53
N LYS A 374 52.85 -12.13 -2.03
CA LYS A 374 52.29 -12.71 -3.28
C LYS A 374 50.80 -13.01 -3.15
N THR A 375 50.38 -13.55 -2.00
CA THR A 375 48.97 -13.86 -1.72
C THR A 375 48.13 -12.59 -1.68
N ALA A 376 48.62 -11.54 -1.01
CA ALA A 376 47.97 -10.24 -0.96
C ALA A 376 47.82 -9.61 -2.37
N LEU A 377 48.85 -9.72 -3.22
CA LEU A 377 48.75 -9.27 -4.61
C LEU A 377 47.71 -10.07 -5.41
N ALA A 378 47.68 -11.40 -5.26
CA ALA A 378 46.72 -12.25 -5.96
C ALA A 378 45.26 -11.94 -5.57
N GLN A 379 44.99 -11.65 -4.30
CA GLN A 379 43.67 -11.20 -3.83
C GLN A 379 43.24 -9.86 -4.45
N LEU A 380 44.19 -8.98 -4.76
CA LEU A 380 43.90 -7.71 -5.45
C LEU A 380 43.74 -7.88 -6.97
N GLN A 381 44.14 -9.02 -7.53
CA GLN A 381 44.00 -9.35 -8.95
C GLN A 381 42.69 -10.06 -9.27
N THR A 382 42.04 -10.70 -8.29
CA THR A 382 40.66 -11.17 -8.44
C THR A 382 39.78 -9.92 -8.54
N GLY A 383 39.29 -9.64 -9.75
CA GLY A 383 38.42 -8.50 -10.02
C GLY A 383 37.11 -8.55 -9.21
N PRO A 384 36.23 -7.54 -9.37
CA PRO A 384 34.95 -7.50 -8.66
C PRO A 384 34.14 -8.79 -8.88
N THR A 385 33.47 -9.24 -7.83
CA THR A 385 32.60 -10.42 -7.89
C THR A 385 31.40 -10.16 -8.79
N GLN A 386 30.83 -11.24 -9.35
CA GLN A 386 29.61 -11.13 -10.16
C GLN A 386 28.44 -10.50 -9.37
N ALA A 387 28.38 -10.74 -8.06
CA ALA A 387 27.38 -10.14 -7.17
C ALA A 387 27.54 -8.61 -7.08
N GLU A 388 28.76 -8.11 -6.88
CA GLU A 388 29.06 -6.68 -6.82
C GLU A 388 28.75 -5.98 -8.15
N LEU A 389 29.12 -6.60 -9.28
CA LEU A 389 28.79 -6.08 -10.62
C LEU A 389 27.27 -6.03 -10.85
N THR A 390 26.54 -7.06 -10.43
CA THR A 390 25.08 -7.13 -10.56
C THR A 390 24.39 -6.08 -9.69
N GLN A 391 24.87 -5.87 -8.47
CA GLN A 391 24.35 -4.86 -7.56
C GLN A 391 24.60 -3.44 -8.11
N ALA A 392 25.81 -3.17 -8.60
CA ALA A 392 26.16 -1.89 -9.20
C ALA A 392 25.34 -1.62 -10.48
N GLN A 393 25.13 -2.63 -11.32
CA GLN A 393 24.26 -2.51 -12.50
C GLN A 393 22.80 -2.24 -12.10
N SER A 394 22.28 -2.95 -11.09
CA SER A 394 20.91 -2.75 -10.61
C SER A 394 20.69 -1.32 -10.10
N ALA A 395 21.69 -0.72 -9.45
CA ALA A 395 21.62 0.68 -9.00
C ALA A 395 21.54 1.66 -10.18
N VAL A 396 22.29 1.42 -11.26
CA VAL A 396 22.22 2.22 -12.50
C VAL A 396 20.84 2.07 -13.14
N ASP A 397 20.33 0.85 -13.25
CA ASP A 397 19.02 0.57 -13.86
C ASP A 397 17.88 1.24 -13.08
N GLN A 398 17.93 1.21 -11.75
CA GLN A 398 16.95 1.89 -10.90
C GLN A 398 17.00 3.42 -11.04
N ALA A 399 18.20 4.01 -11.05
CA ALA A 399 18.36 5.45 -11.22
C ALA A 399 17.88 5.91 -12.61
N GLN A 400 18.19 5.13 -13.66
CA GLN A 400 17.73 5.37 -15.02
C GLN A 400 16.20 5.26 -15.12
N ALA A 401 15.60 4.20 -14.55
CA ALA A 401 14.16 4.02 -14.53
C ALA A 401 13.43 5.17 -13.82
N ASN A 402 14.00 5.69 -12.73
CA ASN A 402 13.46 6.85 -12.03
C ASN A 402 13.52 8.13 -12.89
N LEU A 403 14.65 8.40 -13.54
CA LEU A 403 14.79 9.53 -14.46
C LEU A 403 13.80 9.44 -15.62
N ASP A 404 13.65 8.25 -16.22
CA ASP A 404 12.72 8.04 -17.33
C ASP A 404 11.25 8.16 -16.91
N LYS A 405 10.93 7.73 -15.68
CA LYS A 405 9.60 7.95 -15.09
C LYS A 405 9.30 9.45 -14.93
N LEU A 406 10.26 10.22 -14.42
CA LEU A 406 10.10 11.68 -14.27
C LEU A 406 9.97 12.40 -15.63
N LYS A 407 10.72 11.97 -16.65
CA LYS A 407 10.62 12.51 -18.02
C LYS A 407 9.31 12.18 -18.71
N ARG A 408 8.78 10.96 -18.50
CA ARG A 408 7.51 10.52 -19.09
C ARG A 408 6.30 11.23 -18.48
N GLY A 409 6.43 11.71 -17.25
CA GLY A 409 5.32 12.27 -16.48
C GLY A 409 4.37 11.18 -15.96
N PRO A 410 3.19 11.56 -15.44
CA PRO A 410 2.20 10.61 -14.96
C PRO A 410 1.75 9.66 -16.06
N SER A 411 1.41 8.44 -15.68
CA SER A 411 0.79 7.51 -16.63
C SER A 411 -0.62 7.97 -17.01
N SER A 412 -1.12 7.47 -18.14
CA SER A 412 -2.53 7.63 -18.53
C SER A 412 -3.47 7.14 -17.43
N ASN A 413 -3.10 6.08 -16.72
CA ASN A 413 -3.88 5.52 -15.62
C ASN A 413 -3.91 6.46 -14.40
N ASP A 414 -2.80 7.13 -14.07
CA ASP A 414 -2.75 8.10 -12.98
C ASP A 414 -3.65 9.31 -13.27
N LEU A 415 -3.63 9.80 -14.52
CA LEU A 415 -4.49 10.90 -14.96
C LEU A 415 -5.97 10.48 -15.01
N ALA A 416 -6.27 9.27 -15.46
CA ALA A 416 -7.62 8.73 -15.49
C ALA A 416 -8.19 8.55 -14.08
N ALA A 417 -7.39 8.05 -13.12
CA ALA A 417 -7.79 7.93 -11.73
C ALA A 417 -8.06 9.30 -11.08
N ALA A 418 -7.19 10.28 -11.33
CA ALA A 418 -7.37 11.64 -10.84
C ALA A 418 -8.61 12.31 -11.47
N GLN A 419 -8.89 12.05 -12.74
CA GLN A 419 -10.10 12.56 -13.40
C GLN A 419 -11.37 11.88 -12.86
N ALA A 420 -11.36 10.56 -12.66
CA ALA A 420 -12.48 9.84 -12.04
C ALA A 420 -12.81 10.37 -10.63
N ALA A 421 -11.79 10.79 -9.86
CA ALA A 421 -11.99 11.42 -8.55
C ALA A 421 -12.68 12.81 -8.67
N VAL A 422 -12.35 13.58 -9.72
CA VAL A 422 -13.06 14.85 -10.03
C VAL A 422 -14.51 14.56 -10.40
N ASP A 423 -14.75 13.57 -11.25
CA ASP A 423 -16.08 13.20 -11.73
C ASP A 423 -16.96 12.70 -10.57
N GLN A 424 -16.41 11.89 -9.66
CA GLN A 424 -17.11 11.43 -8.45
C GLN A 424 -17.46 12.59 -7.52
N ALA A 425 -16.51 13.50 -7.26
CA ALA A 425 -16.76 14.68 -6.43
C ALA A 425 -17.82 15.60 -7.06
N GLN A 426 -17.79 15.74 -8.38
CA GLN A 426 -18.75 16.54 -9.13
C GLN A 426 -20.16 15.92 -9.09
N ALA A 427 -20.27 14.60 -9.28
CA ALA A 427 -21.53 13.86 -9.15
C ALA A 427 -22.13 14.00 -7.74
N GLN A 428 -21.29 13.99 -6.70
CA GLN A 428 -21.75 14.22 -5.32
C GLN A 428 -22.24 15.65 -5.11
N LEU A 429 -21.55 16.66 -5.66
CA LEU A 429 -21.99 18.06 -5.61
C LEU A 429 -23.32 18.26 -6.35
N ASP A 430 -23.46 17.66 -7.53
CA ASP A 430 -24.66 17.77 -8.36
C ASP A 430 -25.86 17.07 -7.69
N LYS A 431 -25.63 15.92 -7.04
CA LYS A 431 -26.63 15.26 -6.20
C LYS A 431 -27.12 16.18 -5.06
N LEU A 432 -26.21 16.91 -4.40
CA LEU A 432 -26.59 17.84 -3.33
C LEU A 432 -27.32 19.08 -3.87
N ARG A 433 -26.95 19.56 -5.06
CA ARG A 433 -27.61 20.70 -5.72
C ARG A 433 -29.00 20.37 -6.28
N ALA A 434 -29.21 19.12 -6.71
CA ALA A 434 -30.51 18.63 -7.15
C ALA A 434 -31.57 18.67 -6.03
N GLY A 435 -31.12 18.74 -4.77
CA GLY A 435 -32.00 18.81 -3.61
C GLY A 435 -32.68 17.47 -3.30
N PRO A 436 -33.66 17.45 -2.37
CA PRO A 436 -34.38 16.24 -2.02
C PRO A 436 -35.20 15.75 -3.22
N VAL A 437 -35.06 14.47 -3.58
CA VAL A 437 -35.80 13.90 -4.70
C VAL A 437 -37.28 13.77 -4.36
N ALA A 438 -38.14 13.89 -5.39
CA ALA A 438 -39.59 13.86 -5.22
C ALA A 438 -40.09 12.59 -4.49
N GLN A 439 -39.39 11.46 -4.66
CA GLN A 439 -39.68 10.21 -3.96
C GLN A 439 -39.49 10.32 -2.45
N ASP A 440 -38.41 10.95 -1.98
CA ASP A 440 -38.13 11.13 -0.55
C ASP A 440 -39.15 12.07 0.10
N VAL A 441 -39.50 13.15 -0.61
CA VAL A 441 -40.55 14.08 -0.17
C VAL A 441 -41.91 13.39 -0.13
N ALA A 442 -42.23 12.55 -1.13
CA ALA A 442 -43.48 11.79 -1.18
C ALA A 442 -43.56 10.74 -0.06
N ALA A 443 -42.47 10.02 0.22
CA ALA A 443 -42.42 9.05 1.32
C ALA A 443 -42.59 9.74 2.69
N ALA A 444 -41.92 10.87 2.91
CA ALA A 444 -42.06 11.66 4.13
C ALA A 444 -43.49 12.25 4.26
N GLN A 445 -44.11 12.64 3.16
CA GLN A 445 -45.50 13.10 3.14
C GLN A 445 -46.47 11.95 3.48
N ALA A 446 -46.26 10.75 2.92
CA ALA A 446 -47.09 9.59 3.23
C ALA A 446 -47.03 9.20 4.73
N GLN A 447 -45.89 9.40 5.39
CA GLN A 447 -45.76 9.22 6.84
C GLN A 447 -46.59 10.24 7.63
N VAL A 448 -46.64 11.50 7.18
CA VAL A 448 -47.53 12.53 7.76
C VAL A 448 -48.99 12.11 7.59
N ASP A 449 -49.35 11.64 6.41
CA ASP A 449 -50.73 11.24 6.10
C ASP A 449 -51.16 10.04 6.96
N GLN A 450 -50.28 9.04 7.14
CA GLN A 450 -50.53 7.89 8.02
C GLN A 450 -50.63 8.31 9.50
N ALA A 451 -49.78 9.22 9.97
CA ALA A 451 -49.85 9.72 11.34
C ALA A 451 -51.17 10.47 11.59
N ILE A 452 -51.63 11.27 10.61
CA ILE A 452 -52.94 11.94 10.67
C ILE A 452 -54.07 10.91 10.68
N ALA A 453 -54.00 9.86 9.86
CA ALA A 453 -54.98 8.78 9.87
C ALA A 453 -55.04 8.05 11.22
N ASN A 454 -53.88 7.82 11.85
CA ASN A 454 -53.78 7.21 13.17
C ASN A 454 -54.35 8.12 14.28
N LEU A 455 -54.07 9.43 14.22
CA LEU A 455 -54.70 10.43 15.10
C LEU A 455 -56.23 10.44 14.93
N ASN A 456 -56.71 10.33 13.70
CA ASN A 456 -58.14 10.26 13.43
C ASN A 456 -58.77 8.97 13.97
N LYS A 457 -58.06 7.85 13.92
CA LYS A 457 -58.49 6.58 14.52
C LYS A 457 -58.47 6.65 16.05
N ALA A 458 -57.42 7.22 16.64
CA ALA A 458 -57.31 7.42 18.08
C ALA A 458 -58.45 8.30 18.62
N LYS A 459 -58.87 9.32 17.86
CA LYS A 459 -60.04 10.16 18.18
C LYS A 459 -61.40 9.44 18.13
N GLN A 460 -61.48 8.20 17.63
CA GLN A 460 -62.73 7.43 17.53
C GLN A 460 -63.02 6.56 18.77
N GLY A 461 -62.06 6.38 19.69
CA GLY A 461 -62.21 5.52 20.88
C GLY A 461 -62.17 4.00 20.58
N PRO A 462 -62.27 3.12 21.61
CA PRO A 462 -62.15 1.67 21.45
C PRO A 462 -63.27 1.09 20.57
N THR A 463 -62.93 0.15 19.69
CA THR A 463 -63.84 -0.36 18.66
C THR A 463 -64.93 -1.27 19.26
N GLN A 464 -65.98 -1.55 18.48
CA GLN A 464 -67.01 -2.54 18.85
C GLN A 464 -66.39 -3.93 19.06
N ALA A 465 -65.32 -4.26 18.33
CA ALA A 465 -64.60 -5.53 18.46
C ALA A 465 -63.83 -5.62 19.79
N ASP A 466 -63.20 -4.53 20.24
CA ASP A 466 -62.45 -4.49 21.51
C ASP A 466 -63.37 -4.71 22.72
N ILE A 467 -64.60 -4.17 22.65
CA ILE A 467 -65.60 -4.38 23.70
C ILE A 467 -66.29 -5.73 23.58
N ALA A 468 -66.60 -6.20 22.37
CA ALA A 468 -67.15 -7.54 22.20
C ALA A 468 -66.17 -8.60 22.73
N ALA A 469 -64.87 -8.41 22.53
CA ALA A 469 -63.83 -9.26 23.10
C ALA A 469 -63.78 -9.17 24.64
N ALA A 470 -63.78 -7.96 25.22
CA ALA A 470 -63.78 -7.78 26.67
C ALA A 470 -65.07 -8.30 27.35
N GLN A 471 -66.23 -8.14 26.69
CA GLN A 471 -67.51 -8.70 27.16
C GLN A 471 -67.52 -10.22 27.02
N ALA A 472 -67.01 -10.78 25.93
CA ALA A 472 -66.87 -12.23 25.78
C ALA A 472 -65.94 -12.83 26.86
N GLN A 473 -64.91 -12.09 27.27
CA GLN A 473 -64.06 -12.48 28.40
C GLN A 473 -64.80 -12.44 29.74
N VAL A 474 -65.65 -11.44 29.97
CA VAL A 474 -66.54 -11.40 31.16
C VAL A 474 -67.54 -12.57 31.14
N ASP A 475 -68.18 -12.82 30.01
CA ASP A 475 -69.16 -13.90 29.85
C ASP A 475 -68.50 -15.28 30.06
N GLN A 476 -67.28 -15.46 29.54
CA GLN A 476 -66.47 -16.66 29.76
C GLN A 476 -66.04 -16.82 31.22
N ALA A 477 -65.64 -15.73 31.88
CA ALA A 477 -65.31 -15.74 33.30
C ALA A 477 -66.53 -16.12 34.17
N ILE A 478 -67.73 -15.60 33.83
CA ILE A 478 -69.00 -15.94 34.50
C ILE A 478 -69.37 -17.41 34.26
N ALA A 479 -69.20 -17.92 33.04
CA ALA A 479 -69.44 -19.32 32.73
C ALA A 479 -68.53 -20.25 33.55
N ASN A 480 -67.26 -19.89 33.70
CA ASN A 480 -66.29 -20.62 34.53
C ASN A 480 -66.67 -20.59 36.02
N LEU A 481 -67.11 -19.44 36.53
CA LEU A 481 -67.62 -19.30 37.89
C LEU A 481 -68.85 -20.19 38.15
N ASN A 482 -69.79 -20.26 37.20
CA ASN A 482 -70.97 -21.11 37.32
C ASN A 482 -70.62 -22.60 37.29
N LYS A 483 -69.61 -23.00 36.51
CA LYS A 483 -69.08 -24.36 36.52
C LYS A 483 -68.42 -24.70 37.86
N ALA A 484 -67.63 -23.78 38.42
CA ALA A 484 -67.03 -23.95 39.75
C ALA A 484 -68.10 -24.12 40.84
N LYS A 485 -69.23 -23.40 40.75
CA LYS A 485 -70.37 -23.56 41.68
C LYS A 485 -71.11 -24.90 41.59
N GLN A 486 -70.93 -25.66 40.51
CA GLN A 486 -71.61 -26.94 40.27
C GLN A 486 -70.80 -28.18 40.72
N GLY A 487 -69.58 -28.00 41.25
CA GLY A 487 -68.78 -29.13 41.75
C GLY A 487 -67.32 -28.83 42.10
N GLY A 488 -66.90 -27.56 42.14
CA GLY A 488 -65.56 -27.12 42.53
C GLY A 488 -65.42 -26.87 44.04
N SER A 489 -64.18 -26.74 44.51
CA SER A 489 -63.88 -26.37 45.89
C SER A 489 -64.20 -24.90 46.20
N ALA A 490 -64.20 -24.53 47.48
CA ALA A 490 -64.41 -23.12 47.89
C ALA A 490 -63.33 -22.18 47.31
N ASP A 491 -62.10 -22.67 47.19
CA ASP A 491 -60.98 -21.91 46.62
C ASP A 491 -61.14 -21.71 45.11
N ASP A 492 -61.66 -22.72 44.39
CA ASP A 492 -61.95 -22.62 42.96
C ASP A 492 -63.03 -21.56 42.67
N MET A 493 -64.04 -21.47 43.55
CA MET A 493 -65.08 -20.44 43.44
C MET A 493 -64.52 -19.04 43.72
N ALA A 494 -63.63 -18.88 44.71
CA ALA A 494 -63.01 -17.60 45.03
C ALA A 494 -62.10 -17.10 43.89
N GLN A 495 -61.31 -17.99 43.28
CA GLN A 495 -60.47 -17.65 42.13
C GLN A 495 -61.29 -17.30 40.88
N ALA A 496 -62.36 -18.06 40.61
CA ALA A 496 -63.25 -17.76 39.50
C ALA A 496 -63.98 -16.43 39.70
N GLN A 497 -64.35 -16.07 40.94
CA GLN A 497 -64.96 -14.78 41.25
C GLN A 497 -63.97 -13.62 41.06
N ALA A 498 -62.73 -13.75 41.52
CA ALA A 498 -61.69 -12.74 41.30
C ALA A 498 -61.42 -12.50 39.80
N THR A 499 -61.49 -13.57 38.99
CA THR A 499 -61.35 -13.49 37.54
C THR A 499 -62.51 -12.73 36.89
N VAL A 500 -63.74 -12.93 37.37
CA VAL A 500 -64.91 -12.13 36.96
C VAL A 500 -64.71 -10.67 37.34
N ASP A 501 -64.28 -10.38 38.57
CA ASP A 501 -64.09 -9.01 39.04
C ASP A 501 -63.00 -8.28 38.23
N GLN A 502 -61.91 -8.97 37.90
CA GLN A 502 -60.85 -8.42 37.05
C GLN A 502 -61.31 -8.18 35.62
N ALA A 503 -62.00 -9.14 34.99
CA ALA A 503 -62.54 -8.99 33.65
C ALA A 503 -63.59 -7.84 33.61
N GLN A 504 -64.38 -7.72 34.67
CA GLN A 504 -65.37 -6.67 34.84
C GLN A 504 -64.71 -5.30 35.02
N ASN A 505 -63.62 -5.21 35.79
CA ASN A 505 -62.85 -3.97 35.95
C ASN A 505 -62.21 -3.54 34.63
N ASN A 506 -61.56 -4.45 33.89
CA ASN A 506 -61.01 -4.16 32.57
C ASN A 506 -62.08 -3.68 31.59
N LEU A 507 -63.25 -4.32 31.60
CA LEU A 507 -64.40 -3.90 30.81
C LEU A 507 -64.94 -2.54 31.27
N ASN A 508 -64.96 -2.27 32.57
CA ASN A 508 -65.40 -0.99 33.14
C ASN A 508 -64.42 0.15 32.82
N ASP A 509 -63.12 -0.11 32.81
CA ASP A 509 -62.08 0.86 32.42
C ASP A 509 -62.17 1.17 30.91
N LEU A 510 -62.40 0.15 30.09
CA LEU A 510 -62.73 0.30 28.66
C LEU A 510 -64.06 1.04 28.42
N LYS A 511 -65.02 0.97 29.36
CA LYS A 511 -66.33 1.64 29.32
C LYS A 511 -66.32 3.07 29.86
N ALA A 512 -65.45 3.39 30.83
CA ALA A 512 -65.45 4.65 31.54
C ALA A 512 -64.88 5.82 30.70
N GLY A 513 -63.97 5.52 29.76
CA GLY A 513 -63.17 6.57 29.13
C GLY A 513 -62.31 7.32 30.16
N ALA A 514 -61.52 8.31 29.74
CA ALA A 514 -60.68 9.08 30.67
C ALA A 514 -61.54 9.96 31.62
N LYS A 515 -61.19 10.02 32.91
CA LYS A 515 -61.88 10.90 33.86
C LYS A 515 -61.42 12.35 33.66
N PRO A 516 -62.27 13.37 33.90
CA PRO A 516 -61.88 14.79 33.83
C PRO A 516 -60.68 15.19 34.71
N GLN A 517 -60.36 14.40 35.73
CA GLN A 517 -59.22 14.62 36.63
C GLN A 517 -57.87 14.22 36.00
N ASP A 518 -57.90 13.46 34.91
CA ASP A 518 -56.73 13.03 34.14
C ASP A 518 -56.42 14.00 32.97
N ILE A 519 -57.10 15.17 32.94
CA ILE A 519 -57.09 16.14 31.81
C ILE A 519 -56.26 17.40 32.10
N ALA A 520 -55.70 17.57 33.30
CA ALA A 520 -54.80 18.70 33.60
C ALA A 520 -53.32 18.29 33.45
N PRO A 521 -52.44 19.17 32.90
CA PRO A 521 -51.04 18.88 32.64
C PRO A 521 -50.21 18.59 33.89
#